data_AF-A0A1H1ZYX8-F1
#
_entry.id   AF-A0A1H1ZYX8-F1
#
_cell.length_a   1.000
_cell.length_b   1.000
_cell.length_c   1.000
_cell.angle_alpha   90.00
_cell.angle_beta   90.00
_cell.angle_gamma   90.00
#
_symmetry.space_group_name_H-M   'P 1'
#
loop_
_entity.id
_entity.type
_entity.pdbx_description
1 polymer ?
#
loop_
_entity_poly.entity_id
_entity_poly.type
_entity_poly.pdbx_seq_one_letter_code
_entity_poly.pdbx_strand_id
1 'polypeptide(L)'
;MLEISPLVWGVTIGLVVVLLAADLLLAALRPHKVRFREAAGQSVFYIAVAIAFGVWFTWAYGSDAGTQYFTGYLVEKSLSVDNLFVFVIIMTTFAVPEEHQHKVLTFGIVLALVMRAIFIAAGAALLNAFSIVFLLFGLLLIVTAVQLFRHRDEDPDIEDNTVVKAARRLLPITDDYVGGRLSARVDGARMFTPLFLVLIAIGSIDLLFALDSIPAVFGITSEAFIVFAANAFALLGLRALFFLVQGLLDRLVYLSTGLSIILAFIGVKLILHWLHEDISPSVPEIPTLVSLAVILVVLAVTVVASLVKTKGDPSAHAHAGSLTLTSRKKEQAGR
;
A
#
# COMPACT_ATOMS: atom_id res chain seq x y z
N MET A 1 -24.25 -22.53 -5.97
CA MET A 1 -23.06 -22.40 -5.12
C MET A 1 -22.05 -23.39 -5.62
N LEU A 2 -20.83 -22.93 -5.92
CA LEU A 2 -19.73 -23.80 -6.33
C LEU A 2 -19.35 -24.69 -5.13
N GLU A 3 -19.47 -26.00 -5.27
CA GLU A 3 -18.98 -26.92 -4.24
C GLU A 3 -17.45 -27.05 -4.34
N ILE A 4 -16.76 -26.21 -3.58
CA ILE A 4 -15.30 -26.23 -3.50
C ILE A 4 -14.89 -27.07 -2.31
N SER A 5 -14.29 -28.23 -2.61
CA SER A 5 -13.84 -29.18 -1.58
C SER A 5 -12.90 -28.51 -0.56
N PRO A 6 -12.97 -28.87 0.74
CA PRO A 6 -12.00 -28.46 1.73
C PRO A 6 -10.55 -28.77 1.35
N LEU A 7 -10.33 -29.82 0.53
CA LEU A 7 -9.02 -30.15 0.00
C LEU A 7 -8.49 -29.05 -0.93
N VAL A 8 -9.34 -28.46 -1.76
CA VAL A 8 -8.97 -27.39 -2.71
C VAL A 8 -8.65 -26.09 -1.97
N TRP A 9 -9.40 -25.79 -0.91
CA TRP A 9 -9.04 -24.75 0.05
C TRP A 9 -7.66 -24.99 0.66
N GLY A 10 -7.43 -26.18 1.23
CA GLY A 10 -6.16 -26.53 1.87
C GLY A 10 -4.97 -26.45 0.92
N VAL A 11 -5.12 -26.97 -0.31
CA VAL A 11 -4.08 -26.90 -1.35
C VAL A 11 -3.81 -25.47 -1.79
N THR A 12 -4.85 -24.65 -1.98
CA THR A 12 -4.68 -23.25 -2.41
C THR A 12 -4.03 -22.41 -1.33
N ILE A 13 -4.49 -22.51 -0.07
CA ILE A 13 -3.86 -21.85 1.08
C ILE A 13 -2.42 -22.32 1.24
N GLY A 14 -2.18 -23.63 1.16
CA GLY A 14 -0.84 -24.21 1.23
C GLY A 14 0.08 -23.67 0.14
N LEU A 15 -0.41 -23.56 -1.10
CA LEU A 15 0.32 -22.97 -2.22
C LEU A 15 0.66 -21.50 -1.96
N VAL A 16 -0.31 -20.69 -1.53
CA VAL A 16 -0.09 -19.28 -1.19
C VAL A 16 0.94 -19.13 -0.07
N VAL A 17 0.83 -19.92 1.00
CA VAL A 17 1.77 -19.91 2.13
C VAL A 17 3.17 -20.33 1.68
N VAL A 18 3.29 -21.36 0.85
CA VAL A 18 4.59 -21.81 0.32
C VAL A 18 5.21 -20.74 -0.57
N LEU A 19 4.44 -20.12 -1.47
CA LEU A 19 4.92 -19.05 -2.34
C LEU A 19 5.34 -17.82 -1.52
N LEU A 20 4.55 -17.44 -0.52
CA LEU A 20 4.88 -16.36 0.40
C LEU A 20 6.14 -16.71 1.20
N ALA A 21 6.23 -17.88 1.80
CA ALA A 21 7.40 -18.33 2.54
C ALA A 21 8.65 -18.35 1.66
N ALA A 22 8.55 -18.83 0.42
CA ALA A 22 9.63 -18.79 -0.55
C ALA A 22 10.05 -17.34 -0.85
N ASP A 23 9.09 -16.44 -1.05
CA ASP A 23 9.36 -15.00 -1.22
C ASP A 23 10.13 -14.43 -0.04
N LEU A 24 9.70 -14.74 1.19
CA LEU A 24 10.29 -14.25 2.44
C LEU A 24 11.69 -14.82 2.67
N LEU A 25 11.87 -16.13 2.47
CA LEU A 25 13.15 -16.80 2.60
C LEU A 25 14.16 -16.29 1.59
N LEU A 26 13.75 -16.10 0.32
CA LEU A 26 14.63 -15.62 -0.72
C LEU A 26 15.13 -14.20 -0.43
N ALA A 27 14.27 -13.33 0.11
CA ALA A 27 14.70 -12.00 0.54
C ALA A 27 15.56 -12.03 1.80
N ALA A 28 15.24 -12.87 2.78
CA ALA A 28 16.05 -12.98 4.00
C ALA A 28 17.46 -13.50 3.70
N LEU A 29 17.61 -14.40 2.73
CA LEU A 29 18.89 -14.99 2.33
C LEU A 29 19.70 -14.09 1.40
N ARG A 30 19.07 -13.19 0.64
CA ARG A 30 19.74 -12.25 -0.26
C ARG A 30 19.36 -10.79 0.04
N PRO A 31 19.82 -10.22 1.17
CA PRO A 31 19.61 -8.81 1.50
C PRO A 31 20.51 -7.92 0.62
N HIS A 32 20.13 -7.75 -0.64
CA HIS A 32 20.77 -6.86 -1.59
C HIS A 32 19.71 -5.93 -2.21
N LYS A 33 20.13 -4.77 -2.70
CA LYS A 33 19.23 -3.87 -3.44
C LYS A 33 18.66 -4.60 -4.66
N VAL A 34 17.34 -4.79 -4.70
CA VAL A 34 16.65 -5.47 -5.81
C VAL A 34 16.78 -4.60 -7.06
N ARG A 35 17.41 -5.14 -8.10
CA ARG A 35 17.56 -4.41 -9.38
C ARG A 35 16.22 -4.41 -10.12
N PHE A 36 15.94 -3.38 -10.90
CA PHE A 36 14.70 -3.27 -11.70
C PHE A 36 14.42 -4.53 -12.55
N ARG A 37 15.45 -5.12 -13.19
CA ARG A 37 15.30 -6.36 -13.99
C ARG A 37 14.89 -7.58 -13.15
N GLU A 38 15.40 -7.66 -11.92
CA GLU A 38 15.07 -8.73 -10.97
C GLU A 38 13.63 -8.56 -10.46
N ALA A 39 13.26 -7.33 -10.08
CA ALA A 39 11.88 -6.98 -9.71
C ALA A 39 10.88 -7.28 -10.84
N ALA A 40 11.21 -6.93 -12.08
CA ALA A 40 10.38 -7.23 -13.25
C ALA A 40 10.23 -8.75 -13.46
N GLY A 41 11.34 -9.51 -13.37
CA GLY A 41 11.31 -10.97 -13.50
C GLY A 41 10.46 -11.64 -12.42
N GLN A 42 10.60 -11.21 -11.16
CA GLN A 42 9.78 -11.69 -10.05
C GLN A 42 8.30 -11.32 -10.23
N SER A 43 8.00 -10.10 -10.69
CA SER A 43 6.63 -9.68 -10.98
C SER A 43 5.97 -10.56 -12.05
N VAL A 44 6.67 -10.80 -13.17
CA VAL A 44 6.20 -11.69 -14.24
C VAL A 44 5.99 -13.11 -13.72
N PHE A 45 6.88 -13.62 -12.87
CA PHE A 45 6.72 -14.94 -12.26
C PHE A 45 5.42 -15.06 -11.46
N TYR A 46 5.15 -14.12 -10.54
CA TYR A 46 3.92 -14.19 -9.73
C TYR A 46 2.64 -13.96 -10.56
N ILE A 47 2.70 -13.11 -11.59
CA ILE A 47 1.59 -12.95 -12.54
C ILE A 47 1.35 -14.26 -13.30
N ALA A 48 2.41 -14.94 -13.77
CA ALA A 48 2.28 -16.21 -14.46
C ALA A 48 1.69 -17.30 -13.56
N VAL A 49 2.07 -17.34 -12.28
CA VAL A 49 1.48 -18.26 -11.29
C VAL A 49 -0.01 -17.99 -11.09
N ALA A 50 -0.42 -16.72 -10.97
CA ALA A 50 -1.84 -16.35 -10.85
C ALA A 50 -2.64 -16.74 -12.11
N ILE A 51 -2.08 -16.49 -13.30
CA ILE A 51 -2.71 -16.89 -14.57
C ILE A 51 -2.82 -18.42 -14.66
N ALA A 52 -1.76 -19.16 -14.30
CA ALA A 52 -1.77 -20.62 -14.33
C ALA A 52 -2.84 -21.18 -13.38
N PHE A 53 -2.98 -20.61 -12.18
CA PHE A 53 -4.06 -20.96 -11.26
C PHE A 53 -5.44 -20.66 -11.87
N GLY A 54 -5.64 -19.47 -12.47
CA GLY A 54 -6.91 -19.11 -13.10
C GLY A 54 -7.28 -20.02 -14.28
N VAL A 55 -6.31 -20.42 -15.11
CA VAL A 55 -6.52 -21.37 -16.21
C VAL A 55 -6.91 -22.74 -15.67
N TRP A 56 -6.19 -23.24 -14.66
CA TRP A 56 -6.53 -24.50 -13.99
C TRP A 56 -7.94 -24.43 -13.36
N PHE A 57 -8.26 -23.34 -12.67
CA PHE A 57 -9.55 -23.14 -12.02
C PHE A 57 -10.69 -23.08 -13.04
N THR A 58 -10.46 -22.42 -14.18
CA THR A 58 -11.39 -22.38 -15.32
C THR A 58 -11.66 -23.78 -15.88
N TRP A 59 -10.61 -24.59 -16.03
CA TRP A 59 -10.73 -25.96 -16.51
C TRP A 59 -11.46 -26.87 -15.51
N ALA A 60 -11.21 -26.72 -14.22
CA ALA A 60 -11.77 -27.57 -13.17
C ALA A 60 -13.21 -27.20 -12.78
N TYR A 61 -13.56 -25.90 -12.76
CA TYR A 61 -14.83 -25.38 -12.24
C TYR A 61 -15.68 -24.66 -13.28
N GLY A 62 -15.22 -24.58 -14.53
CA GLY A 62 -15.94 -23.98 -15.65
C GLY A 62 -15.58 -22.53 -15.95
N SER A 63 -16.00 -22.07 -17.13
CA SER A 63 -15.68 -20.74 -17.67
C SER A 63 -16.24 -19.59 -16.84
N ASP A 64 -17.40 -19.76 -16.21
CA ASP A 64 -18.02 -18.72 -15.39
C ASP A 64 -17.20 -18.45 -14.11
N ALA A 65 -16.86 -19.50 -13.36
CA ALA A 65 -16.00 -19.43 -12.19
C ALA A 65 -14.60 -18.88 -12.54
N GLY A 66 -14.05 -19.30 -13.67
CA GLY A 66 -12.80 -18.78 -14.22
C GLY A 66 -12.86 -17.27 -14.50
N THR A 67 -13.93 -16.81 -15.14
CA THR A 67 -14.13 -15.39 -15.47
C THR A 67 -14.27 -14.55 -14.20
N GLN A 68 -15.00 -15.04 -13.19
CA GLN A 68 -15.11 -14.39 -11.89
C GLN A 68 -13.74 -14.28 -11.20
N TYR A 69 -12.94 -15.36 -11.22
CA TYR A 69 -11.57 -15.33 -10.68
C TYR A 69 -10.70 -14.30 -11.40
N PHE A 70 -10.65 -14.31 -12.74
CA PHE A 70 -9.81 -13.39 -13.49
C PHE A 70 -10.26 -11.94 -13.32
N THR A 71 -11.56 -11.69 -13.29
CA THR A 71 -12.11 -10.35 -13.08
C THR A 71 -11.77 -9.86 -11.67
N GLY A 72 -12.02 -10.69 -10.64
CA GLY A 72 -11.64 -10.38 -9.27
C GLY A 72 -10.13 -10.17 -9.11
N TYR A 73 -9.31 -11.03 -9.73
CA TYR A 73 -7.86 -10.92 -9.71
C TYR A 73 -7.38 -9.62 -10.35
N LEU A 74 -7.92 -9.23 -11.50
CA LEU A 74 -7.54 -7.97 -12.16
C LEU A 74 -7.95 -6.75 -11.34
N VAL A 75 -9.14 -6.77 -10.74
CA VAL A 75 -9.61 -5.71 -9.84
C VAL A 75 -8.68 -5.60 -8.63
N GLU A 76 -8.41 -6.72 -7.94
CA GLU A 76 -7.53 -6.74 -6.77
C GLU A 76 -6.10 -6.39 -7.11
N LYS A 77 -5.58 -6.85 -8.26
CA LYS A 77 -4.23 -6.52 -8.70
C LYS A 77 -4.10 -5.03 -8.97
N SER A 78 -5.10 -4.44 -9.62
CA SER A 78 -5.13 -3.00 -9.90
C SER A 78 -5.21 -2.18 -8.61
N LEU A 79 -6.06 -2.60 -7.66
CA LEU A 79 -6.18 -1.98 -6.34
C LEU A 79 -4.91 -2.15 -5.51
N SER A 80 -4.21 -3.29 -5.60
CA SER A 80 -2.94 -3.51 -4.90
C SER A 80 -1.83 -2.56 -5.38
N VAL A 81 -1.85 -2.17 -6.66
CA VAL A 81 -0.92 -1.15 -7.21
C VAL A 81 -1.20 0.21 -6.58
N ASP A 82 -2.47 0.55 -6.37
CA ASP A 82 -2.86 1.78 -5.66
C ASP A 82 -2.33 1.77 -4.21
N ASN A 83 -2.54 0.64 -3.50
CA ASN A 83 -2.05 0.45 -2.13
C ASN A 83 -0.54 0.64 -2.01
N LEU A 84 0.24 0.24 -3.03
CA LEU A 84 1.69 0.43 -3.05
C LEU A 84 2.10 1.90 -3.00
N PHE A 85 1.34 2.82 -3.60
CA PHE A 85 1.68 4.24 -3.52
C PHE A 85 1.57 4.73 -2.09
N VAL A 86 0.52 4.34 -1.37
CA VAL A 86 0.41 4.72 0.05
C VAL A 86 1.50 4.07 0.90
N PHE A 87 1.96 2.87 0.54
CA PHE A 87 3.12 2.27 1.20
C PHE A 87 4.40 3.08 0.98
N VAL A 88 4.67 3.52 -0.26
CA VAL A 88 5.79 4.42 -0.59
C VAL A 88 5.68 5.71 0.23
N ILE A 89 4.49 6.29 0.35
CA ILE A 89 4.25 7.52 1.11
C ILE A 89 4.59 7.34 2.56
N ILE A 90 4.04 6.30 3.20
CA ILE A 90 4.26 6.05 4.61
C ILE A 90 5.76 5.83 4.84
N MET A 91 6.41 5.01 4.02
CA MET A 91 7.85 4.77 4.18
C MET A 91 8.69 6.02 3.97
N THR A 92 8.35 6.85 2.98
CA THR A 92 9.02 8.13 2.72
C THR A 92 8.83 9.12 3.86
N THR A 93 7.58 9.23 4.33
CA THR A 93 7.17 10.11 5.43
C THR A 93 7.94 9.79 6.71
N PHE A 94 8.07 8.51 7.02
CA PHE A 94 8.80 8.05 8.20
C PHE A 94 10.31 7.91 7.94
N ALA A 95 10.80 8.36 6.78
CA ALA A 95 12.19 8.24 6.34
C ALA A 95 12.76 6.83 6.58
N VAL A 96 11.99 5.80 6.20
CA VAL A 96 12.37 4.40 6.41
C VAL A 96 13.62 4.09 5.57
N PRO A 97 14.74 3.68 6.20
CA PRO A 97 15.95 3.32 5.48
C PRO A 97 15.68 2.22 4.45
N GLU A 98 16.31 2.29 3.28
CA GLU A 98 16.13 1.31 2.20
C GLU A 98 16.36 -0.14 2.67
N GLU A 99 17.32 -0.34 3.58
CA GLU A 99 17.60 -1.64 4.20
C GLU A 99 16.48 -2.17 5.10
N HIS A 100 15.46 -1.38 5.42
CA HIS A 100 14.31 -1.80 6.22
C HIS A 100 13.00 -1.85 5.42
N GLN A 101 12.94 -1.25 4.22
CA GLN A 101 11.76 -1.23 3.37
C GLN A 101 11.26 -2.64 3.01
N HIS A 102 12.18 -3.56 2.69
CA HIS A 102 11.83 -4.96 2.40
C HIS A 102 11.13 -5.66 3.58
N LYS A 103 11.54 -5.33 4.81
CA LYS A 103 10.97 -5.87 6.03
C LYS A 103 9.58 -5.28 6.25
N VAL A 104 9.42 -3.97 6.07
CA VAL A 104 8.12 -3.29 6.13
C VAL A 104 7.13 -3.91 5.16
N LEU A 105 7.53 -4.11 3.90
CA LEU A 105 6.69 -4.74 2.86
C LEU A 105 6.30 -6.16 3.22
N THR A 106 7.25 -6.95 3.72
CA THR A 106 7.01 -8.34 4.14
C THR A 106 5.95 -8.41 5.23
N PHE A 107 6.11 -7.64 6.30
CA PHE A 107 5.12 -7.58 7.37
C PHE A 107 3.79 -7.01 6.88
N GLY A 108 3.82 -5.99 6.02
CA GLY A 108 2.64 -5.40 5.40
C GLY A 108 1.82 -6.42 4.62
N ILE A 109 2.46 -7.21 3.74
CA ILE A 109 1.79 -8.25 2.94
C ILE A 109 1.20 -9.35 3.83
N VAL A 110 1.95 -9.82 4.83
CA VAL A 110 1.46 -10.84 5.77
C VAL A 110 0.26 -10.32 6.54
N LEU A 111 0.36 -9.10 7.08
CA LEU A 111 -0.74 -8.46 7.81
C LEU A 111 -1.96 -8.26 6.91
N ALA A 112 -1.76 -7.78 5.68
CA ALA A 112 -2.80 -7.62 4.67
C ALA A 112 -3.54 -8.93 4.38
N LEU A 113 -2.80 -10.01 4.10
CA LEU A 113 -3.40 -11.32 3.85
C LEU A 113 -4.21 -11.83 5.05
N VAL A 114 -3.69 -11.65 6.27
CA VAL A 114 -4.40 -12.05 7.50
C VAL A 114 -5.67 -11.22 7.67
N MET A 115 -5.58 -9.90 7.56
CA MET A 115 -6.74 -9.01 7.69
C MET A 115 -7.79 -9.34 6.62
N ARG A 116 -7.37 -9.56 5.38
CA ARG A 116 -8.30 -9.92 4.30
C ARG A 116 -8.94 -11.28 4.52
N ALA A 117 -8.21 -12.28 5.00
CA ALA A 117 -8.81 -13.55 5.38
C ALA A 117 -9.87 -13.38 6.49
N ILE A 118 -9.60 -12.53 7.49
CA ILE A 118 -10.57 -12.19 8.54
C ILE A 118 -11.81 -11.51 7.96
N PHE A 119 -11.65 -10.55 7.05
CA PHE A 119 -12.77 -9.83 6.42
C PHE A 119 -13.61 -10.74 5.53
N ILE A 120 -12.96 -11.60 4.73
CA ILE A 120 -13.64 -12.57 3.88
C ILE A 120 -14.41 -13.58 4.73
N ALA A 121 -13.83 -14.04 5.85
CA ALA A 121 -14.50 -14.93 6.79
C ALA A 121 -15.64 -14.24 7.56
N ALA A 122 -15.48 -12.97 7.91
CA ALA A 122 -16.56 -12.15 8.49
C ALA A 122 -17.69 -11.90 7.47
N GLY A 123 -17.39 -11.99 6.18
CA GLY A 123 -18.33 -11.85 5.07
C GLY A 123 -18.92 -10.43 4.97
N ALA A 124 -20.05 -10.33 4.26
CA ALA A 124 -20.76 -9.07 4.04
C ALA A 124 -21.27 -8.38 5.33
N ALA A 125 -21.26 -9.08 6.48
CA ALA A 125 -21.75 -8.53 7.75
C ALA A 125 -20.90 -7.35 8.28
N LEU A 126 -19.66 -7.21 7.82
CA LEU A 126 -18.77 -6.13 8.26
C LEU A 126 -18.95 -4.82 7.47
N LEU A 127 -19.62 -4.88 6.32
CA LEU A 127 -19.71 -3.76 5.36
C LEU A 127 -20.49 -2.56 5.90
N ASN A 128 -21.49 -2.78 6.76
CA ASN A 128 -22.37 -1.71 7.25
C ASN A 128 -21.89 -1.03 8.54
N ALA A 129 -20.74 -1.40 9.11
CA ALA A 129 -20.37 -1.02 10.49
C ALA A 129 -19.25 0.03 10.61
N PHE A 130 -18.61 0.46 9.51
CA PHE A 130 -17.36 1.23 9.59
C PHE A 130 -17.30 2.47 8.70
N SER A 131 -18.43 3.02 8.26
CA SER A 131 -18.43 4.14 7.34
C SER A 131 -17.69 5.39 7.87
N ILE A 132 -17.83 5.71 9.17
CA ILE A 132 -17.12 6.83 9.83
C ILE A 132 -15.58 6.73 9.71
N VAL A 133 -15.05 5.52 9.55
CA VAL A 133 -13.62 5.29 9.42
C VAL A 133 -13.10 5.90 8.11
N PHE A 134 -13.89 5.84 7.03
CA PHE A 134 -13.54 6.48 5.76
C PHE A 134 -13.39 8.00 5.89
N LEU A 135 -14.23 8.66 6.69
CA LEU A 135 -14.11 10.10 6.96
C LEU A 135 -12.79 10.43 7.67
N LEU A 136 -12.49 9.74 8.76
CA LEU A 136 -11.28 10.02 9.57
C LEU A 136 -10.00 9.86 8.75
N PHE A 137 -9.93 8.80 7.94
CA PHE A 137 -8.78 8.56 7.09
C PHE A 137 -8.75 9.47 5.87
N GLY A 138 -9.91 9.77 5.27
CA GLY A 138 -9.99 10.76 4.21
C GLY A 138 -9.40 12.09 4.64
N LEU A 139 -9.78 12.58 5.82
CA LEU A 139 -9.21 13.80 6.43
C LEU A 139 -7.71 13.66 6.69
N LEU A 140 -7.25 12.52 7.23
CA LEU A 140 -5.82 12.26 7.45
C LEU A 140 -5.03 12.35 6.14
N LEU A 141 -5.51 11.71 5.05
CA LEU A 141 -4.85 11.73 3.75
C LEU A 141 -4.81 13.13 3.14
N ILE A 142 -5.87 13.95 3.30
CA ILE A 142 -5.84 15.36 2.89
C ILE A 142 -4.77 16.13 3.64
N VAL A 143 -4.66 15.94 4.96
CA VAL A 143 -3.63 16.61 5.77
C VAL A 143 -2.23 16.19 5.32
N THR A 144 -2.01 14.89 5.10
CA THR A 144 -0.75 14.35 4.57
C THR A 144 -0.44 14.89 3.18
N ALA A 145 -1.44 14.99 2.28
CA ALA A 145 -1.29 15.56 0.94
C ALA A 145 -0.77 17.00 0.98
N VAL A 146 -1.42 17.84 1.81
CA VAL A 146 -1.05 19.25 1.96
C VAL A 146 0.34 19.38 2.55
N GLN A 147 0.67 18.59 3.57
CA GLN A 147 1.99 18.59 4.18
C GLN A 147 3.08 18.16 3.18
N LEU A 148 2.82 17.09 2.40
CA LEU A 148 3.76 16.57 1.40
C LEU A 148 4.01 17.56 0.28
N PHE A 149 2.96 18.25 -0.18
CA PHE A 149 3.08 19.28 -1.20
C PHE A 149 3.87 20.50 -0.69
N ARG A 150 3.71 20.86 0.60
CA ARG A 150 4.36 22.03 1.19
C ARG A 150 5.86 21.85 1.40
N HIS A 151 6.32 20.64 1.70
CA HIS A 151 7.74 20.36 1.93
C HIS A 151 8.32 19.40 0.89
N ARG A 152 7.78 19.43 -0.33
CA ARG A 152 8.23 18.62 -1.47
C ARG A 152 9.69 18.84 -1.87
N ASP A 153 10.27 19.99 -1.51
CA ASP A 153 11.65 20.38 -1.82
C ASP A 153 12.57 20.24 -0.59
N GLU A 154 12.13 19.57 0.49
CA GLU A 154 12.89 19.34 1.72
C GLU A 154 13.17 17.84 1.93
N ASP A 155 14.35 17.50 2.46
CA ASP A 155 14.69 16.13 2.82
C ASP A 155 13.90 15.68 4.06
N PRO A 156 13.31 14.47 4.07
CA PRO A 156 12.56 13.98 5.21
C PRO A 156 13.48 13.64 6.40
N ASP A 157 13.21 14.28 7.55
CA ASP A 157 13.87 14.01 8.83
C ASP A 157 12.89 13.36 9.83
N ILE A 158 13.36 12.31 10.52
CA ILE A 158 12.60 11.55 11.52
C ILE A 158 12.30 12.41 12.74
N GLU A 159 13.25 13.25 13.16
CA GLU A 159 13.13 14.08 14.37
C GLU A 159 12.00 15.11 14.24
N ASP A 160 11.68 15.54 13.01
CA ASP A 160 10.70 16.60 12.76
C ASP A 160 9.31 16.11 12.32
N ASN A 161 9.12 14.79 12.17
CA ASN A 161 7.84 14.22 11.76
C ASN A 161 6.77 14.32 12.87
N THR A 162 5.71 15.09 12.60
CA THR A 162 4.60 15.34 13.52
C THR A 162 3.89 14.05 13.98
N VAL A 163 3.76 13.06 13.11
CA VAL A 163 3.11 11.77 13.45
C VAL A 163 3.96 11.00 14.46
N VAL A 164 5.28 11.01 14.28
CA VAL A 164 6.23 10.43 15.24
C VAL A 164 6.19 11.20 16.56
N LYS A 165 6.16 12.54 16.54
CA LYS A 165 6.01 13.37 17.75
C LYS A 165 4.70 13.14 18.50
N ALA A 166 3.59 12.97 17.78
CA ALA A 166 2.29 12.66 18.38
C ALA A 166 2.27 11.25 18.99
N ALA A 167 2.80 10.25 18.28
CA ALA A 167 2.92 8.89 18.78
C ALA A 167 3.84 8.81 20.01
N ARG A 168 4.94 9.57 20.04
CA ARG A 168 5.87 9.68 21.20
C ARG A 168 5.21 10.19 22.47
N ARG A 169 4.09 10.91 22.39
CA ARG A 169 3.34 11.32 23.59
C ARG A 169 2.53 10.19 24.21
N LEU A 170 2.23 9.14 23.44
CA LEU A 170 1.37 8.03 23.86
C LEU A 170 2.14 6.71 24.04
N LEU A 171 3.26 6.52 23.33
CA LEU A 171 4.07 5.31 23.34
C LEU A 171 5.55 5.61 23.55
N PRO A 172 6.29 4.77 24.31
CA PRO A 172 7.74 4.90 24.48
C PRO A 172 8.44 4.49 23.17
N ILE A 173 8.83 5.47 22.35
CA ILE A 173 9.41 5.28 21.01
C ILE A 173 10.85 5.78 20.97
N THR A 174 11.76 5.01 20.34
CA THR A 174 13.17 5.38 20.16
C THR A 174 13.34 6.47 19.13
N ASP A 175 14.46 7.20 19.19
CA ASP A 175 14.77 8.26 18.24
C ASP A 175 15.04 7.72 16.83
N ASP A 176 15.89 6.71 16.75
CA ASP A 176 16.33 6.13 15.49
C ASP A 176 15.77 4.73 15.24
N TYR A 177 15.96 4.28 13.99
CA TYR A 177 15.78 2.89 13.60
C TYR A 177 16.87 2.01 14.24
N VAL A 178 16.51 1.21 15.24
CA VAL A 178 17.46 0.32 15.95
C VAL A 178 17.64 -1.00 15.20
N GLY A 179 18.45 -1.01 14.14
CA GLY A 179 18.84 -2.21 13.37
C GLY A 179 17.63 -3.00 12.85
N GLY A 180 16.60 -2.30 12.38
CA GLY A 180 15.37 -2.88 11.86
C GLY A 180 14.52 -3.66 12.87
N ARG A 181 14.76 -3.52 14.18
CA ARG A 181 13.93 -4.14 15.23
C ARG A 181 12.62 -3.35 15.38
N LEU A 182 11.54 -4.04 15.77
CA LEU A 182 10.24 -3.40 16.09
C LEU A 182 10.18 -2.87 17.52
N SER A 183 10.95 -3.50 18.42
CA SER A 183 11.15 -3.03 19.78
C SER A 183 12.60 -3.22 20.16
N ALA A 184 13.15 -2.26 20.89
CA ALA A 184 14.50 -2.30 21.42
C ALA A 184 14.48 -2.03 22.93
N ARG A 185 15.55 -2.41 23.62
CA ARG A 185 15.77 -2.01 25.01
C ARG A 185 16.78 -0.88 25.00
N VAL A 186 16.35 0.31 25.41
CA VAL A 186 17.17 1.52 25.49
C VAL A 186 17.11 1.99 26.94
N ASP A 187 18.28 2.25 27.55
CA ASP A 187 18.42 2.66 28.94
C ASP A 187 17.62 1.80 29.95
N GLY A 188 17.61 0.49 29.73
CA GLY A 188 16.93 -0.46 30.61
C GLY A 188 15.41 -0.53 30.45
N ALA A 189 14.79 0.32 29.63
CA ALA A 189 13.36 0.30 29.33
C ALA A 189 13.06 -0.33 27.95
N ARG A 190 11.94 -1.05 27.83
CA ARG A 190 11.49 -1.60 26.54
C ARG A 190 10.76 -0.50 25.77
N MET A 191 11.26 -0.17 24.59
CA MET A 191 10.74 0.88 23.73
C MET A 191 10.39 0.31 22.35
N PHE A 192 9.41 0.91 21.70
CA PHE A 192 9.08 0.64 20.30
C PHE A 192 9.99 1.46 19.40
N THR A 193 10.26 0.99 18.18
CA THR A 193 11.04 1.77 17.20
C THR A 193 10.09 2.48 16.24
N PRO A 194 10.56 3.49 15.48
CA PRO A 194 9.77 4.10 14.41
C PRO A 194 9.22 3.06 13.40
N LEU A 195 9.95 1.96 13.18
CA LEU A 195 9.51 0.86 12.32
C LEU A 195 8.21 0.21 12.78
N PHE A 196 7.94 0.17 14.08
CA PHE A 196 6.68 -0.35 14.61
C PHE A 196 5.49 0.55 14.24
N LEU A 197 5.67 1.87 14.31
CA LEU A 197 4.65 2.83 13.90
C LEU A 197 4.36 2.73 12.40
N VAL A 198 5.40 2.55 11.59
CA VAL A 198 5.28 2.32 10.14
C VAL A 198 4.43 1.08 9.86
N LEU A 199 4.67 -0.03 10.58
CA LEU A 199 3.87 -1.24 10.42
C LEU A 199 2.41 -1.04 10.82
N ILE A 200 2.15 -0.31 11.91
CA ILE A 200 0.77 0.03 12.30
C ILE A 200 0.10 0.86 11.21
N ALA A 201 0.76 1.93 10.74
CA ALA A 201 0.21 2.80 9.71
C ALA A 201 -0.11 2.04 8.41
N ILE A 202 0.79 1.15 7.98
CA ILE A 202 0.59 0.30 6.80
C ILE A 202 -0.54 -0.71 7.01
N GLY A 203 -0.59 -1.36 8.17
CA GLY A 203 -1.67 -2.29 8.50
C GLY A 203 -3.03 -1.60 8.55
N SER A 204 -3.08 -0.40 9.13
CA SER A 204 -4.27 0.41 9.21
C SER A 204 -4.74 0.88 7.84
N ILE A 205 -3.85 1.32 6.94
CA ILE A 205 -4.28 1.75 5.61
C ILE A 205 -4.75 0.56 4.76
N ASP A 206 -4.05 -0.58 4.81
CA ASP A 206 -4.46 -1.77 4.05
C ASP A 206 -5.83 -2.27 4.51
N LEU A 207 -6.10 -2.23 5.81
CA LEU A 207 -7.42 -2.53 6.37
C LEU A 207 -8.54 -1.69 5.75
N LEU A 208 -8.28 -0.42 5.45
CA LEU A 208 -9.27 0.46 4.83
C LEU A 208 -9.41 0.18 3.34
N PHE A 209 -8.31 -0.09 2.67
CA PHE A 209 -8.37 -0.51 1.28
C PHE A 209 -9.10 -1.85 1.15
N ALA A 210 -9.01 -2.73 2.14
CA ALA A 210 -9.81 -3.93 2.21
C ALA A 210 -11.32 -3.61 2.35
N LEU A 211 -11.71 -2.54 3.05
CA LEU A 211 -13.11 -2.11 3.15
C LEU A 211 -13.72 -1.69 1.81
N ASP A 212 -12.94 -1.15 0.87
CA ASP A 212 -13.41 -0.79 -0.49
C ASP A 212 -13.27 -1.98 -1.46
N SER A 213 -12.12 -2.65 -1.42
CA SER A 213 -11.80 -3.73 -2.38
C SER A 213 -12.59 -5.02 -2.16
N ILE A 214 -12.87 -5.40 -0.91
CA ILE A 214 -13.59 -6.64 -0.60
C ILE A 214 -15.05 -6.59 -1.06
N PRO A 215 -15.88 -5.57 -0.73
CA PRO A 215 -17.23 -5.47 -1.29
C PRO A 215 -17.22 -5.36 -2.82
N ALA A 216 -16.25 -4.68 -3.42
CA ALA A 216 -16.13 -4.63 -4.89
C ALA A 216 -15.97 -6.03 -5.50
N VAL A 217 -15.15 -6.90 -4.90
CA VAL A 217 -14.98 -8.29 -5.38
C VAL A 217 -16.17 -9.17 -5.02
N PHE A 218 -16.80 -8.99 -3.86
CA PHE A 218 -18.06 -9.67 -3.53
C PHE A 218 -19.21 -9.27 -4.48
N GLY A 219 -19.15 -8.07 -5.07
CA GLY A 219 -20.04 -7.64 -6.15
C GLY A 219 -19.82 -8.38 -7.48
N ILE A 220 -18.63 -8.97 -7.69
CA ILE A 220 -18.31 -9.80 -8.86
C ILE A 220 -18.69 -11.26 -8.61
N THR A 221 -18.48 -11.76 -7.38
CA THR A 221 -18.76 -13.15 -7.02
C THR A 221 -19.16 -13.29 -5.56
N SER A 222 -20.17 -14.13 -5.31
CA SER A 222 -20.57 -14.48 -3.93
C SER A 222 -19.75 -15.63 -3.34
N GLU A 223 -18.83 -16.21 -4.11
CA GLU A 223 -18.05 -17.38 -3.72
C GLU A 223 -16.78 -16.96 -2.97
N ALA A 224 -16.80 -17.10 -1.65
CA ALA A 224 -15.70 -16.65 -0.78
C ALA A 224 -14.32 -17.23 -1.15
N PHE A 225 -14.28 -18.44 -1.73
CA PHE A 225 -13.04 -19.02 -2.26
C PHE A 225 -12.46 -18.20 -3.41
N ILE A 226 -13.30 -17.77 -4.35
CA ILE A 226 -12.85 -16.97 -5.49
C ILE A 226 -12.34 -15.61 -5.01
N VAL A 227 -13.06 -14.98 -4.07
CA VAL A 227 -12.62 -13.73 -3.41
C VAL A 227 -11.25 -13.92 -2.75
N PHE A 228 -11.09 -14.97 -1.93
CA PHE A 228 -9.83 -15.28 -1.27
C PHE A 228 -8.70 -15.54 -2.26
N ALA A 229 -8.91 -16.40 -3.27
CA ALA A 229 -7.89 -16.76 -4.23
C ALA A 229 -7.45 -15.54 -5.07
N ALA A 230 -8.41 -14.81 -5.64
CA ALA A 230 -8.13 -13.60 -6.42
C ALA A 230 -7.28 -12.60 -5.62
N ASN A 231 -7.66 -12.39 -4.36
CA ASN A 231 -6.97 -11.48 -3.48
C ASN A 231 -5.55 -11.96 -3.11
N ALA A 232 -5.43 -13.22 -2.68
CA ALA A 232 -4.16 -13.79 -2.27
C ALA A 232 -3.15 -13.77 -3.42
N PHE A 233 -3.56 -14.19 -4.63
CA PHE A 233 -2.71 -14.15 -5.81
C PHE A 233 -2.39 -12.72 -6.28
N ALA A 234 -3.28 -11.75 -6.06
CA ALA A 234 -3.01 -10.34 -6.36
C ALA A 234 -1.91 -9.75 -5.45
N LEU A 235 -1.91 -10.12 -4.17
CA LEU A 235 -0.90 -9.70 -3.19
C LEU A 235 0.44 -10.42 -3.36
N LEU A 236 0.47 -11.61 -3.97
CA LEU A 236 1.74 -12.24 -4.33
C LEU A 236 2.50 -11.38 -5.35
N GLY A 237 3.80 -11.22 -5.11
CA GLY A 237 4.68 -10.36 -5.92
C GLY A 237 4.54 -8.86 -5.65
N LEU A 238 3.78 -8.44 -4.63
CA LEU A 238 3.64 -7.03 -4.24
C LEU A 238 5.00 -6.39 -3.91
N ARG A 239 5.90 -7.13 -3.25
CA ARG A 239 7.27 -6.68 -2.97
C ARG A 239 8.06 -6.38 -4.25
N ALA A 240 7.98 -7.26 -5.24
CA ALA A 240 8.65 -7.06 -6.52
C ALA A 240 8.07 -5.85 -7.25
N LEU A 241 6.74 -5.69 -7.23
CA LEU A 241 6.07 -4.54 -7.81
C LEU A 241 6.43 -3.23 -7.10
N PHE A 242 6.58 -3.25 -5.77
CA PHE A 242 7.06 -2.10 -5.01
C PHE A 242 8.45 -1.65 -5.48
N PHE A 243 9.42 -2.55 -5.59
CA PHE A 243 10.76 -2.19 -6.05
C PHE A 243 10.80 -1.75 -7.53
N LEU A 244 9.89 -2.28 -8.35
CA LEU A 244 9.70 -1.81 -9.72
C LEU A 244 9.20 -0.37 -9.75
N VAL A 245 8.16 -0.08 -8.95
CA VAL A 245 7.58 1.25 -8.80
C VAL A 245 8.61 2.21 -8.21
N GLN A 246 9.21 1.88 -7.07
CA GLN A 246 10.25 2.70 -6.43
C GLN A 246 11.41 3.01 -7.38
N GLY A 247 11.93 2.02 -8.12
CA GLY A 247 13.01 2.26 -9.09
C GLY A 247 12.62 3.20 -10.24
N LEU A 248 11.32 3.32 -10.55
CA LEU A 248 10.80 4.36 -11.45
C LEU A 248 10.70 5.70 -10.70
N LEU A 249 10.15 5.69 -9.48
CA LEU A 249 9.91 6.87 -8.65
C LEU A 249 11.20 7.61 -8.25
N ASP A 250 12.30 6.92 -7.96
CA ASP A 250 13.61 7.50 -7.61
C ASP A 250 14.18 8.41 -8.71
N ARG A 251 13.67 8.28 -9.96
CA ARG A 251 14.09 9.09 -11.10
C ARG A 251 13.17 10.29 -11.34
N LEU A 252 12.12 10.46 -10.54
CA LEU A 252 11.08 11.45 -10.78
C LEU A 252 11.27 12.68 -9.89
N VAL A 253 11.73 13.78 -10.48
CA VAL A 253 11.90 15.07 -9.79
C VAL A 253 10.61 15.55 -9.12
N TYR A 254 9.44 15.29 -9.73
CA TYR A 254 8.15 15.72 -9.21
C TYR A 254 7.43 14.66 -8.38
N LEU A 255 8.17 13.69 -7.82
CA LEU A 255 7.60 12.56 -7.09
C LEU A 255 6.62 13.00 -5.99
N SER A 256 7.08 13.81 -5.04
CA SER A 256 6.24 14.27 -3.91
C SER A 256 5.04 15.09 -4.37
N THR A 257 5.16 15.80 -5.50
CA THR A 257 4.04 16.54 -6.09
C THR A 257 2.98 15.60 -6.63
N GLY A 258 3.37 14.63 -7.48
CA GLY A 258 2.43 13.62 -7.99
C GLY A 258 1.76 12.84 -6.87
N LEU A 259 2.55 12.50 -5.84
CA LEU A 259 2.09 11.75 -4.69
C LEU A 259 1.10 12.54 -3.81
N SER A 260 1.33 13.84 -3.64
CA SER A 260 0.39 14.73 -2.93
C SER A 260 -0.96 14.85 -3.65
N ILE A 261 -0.96 14.88 -4.98
CA ILE A 261 -2.19 14.93 -5.78
C ILE A 261 -2.98 13.63 -5.62
N ILE A 262 -2.29 12.49 -5.70
CA ILE A 262 -2.91 11.17 -5.49
C ILE A 262 -3.51 11.08 -4.08
N LEU A 263 -2.79 11.50 -3.04
CA LEU A 263 -3.30 11.53 -1.67
C LEU A 263 -4.54 12.41 -1.51
N ALA A 264 -4.51 13.62 -2.09
CA ALA A 264 -5.65 14.52 -2.04
C ALA A 264 -6.87 13.89 -2.70
N PHE A 265 -6.66 13.26 -3.86
CA PHE A 265 -7.73 12.57 -4.59
C PHE A 265 -8.31 11.39 -3.81
N ILE A 266 -7.48 10.49 -3.27
CA ILE A 266 -7.93 9.35 -2.46
C ILE A 266 -8.64 9.87 -1.21
N GLY A 267 -8.10 10.89 -0.54
CA GLY A 267 -8.73 11.49 0.64
C GLY A 267 -10.13 12.03 0.35
N VAL A 268 -10.31 12.74 -0.78
CA VAL A 268 -11.63 13.19 -1.24
C VAL A 268 -12.55 12.01 -1.54
N LYS A 269 -12.05 10.97 -2.23
CA LYS A 269 -12.84 9.76 -2.53
C LYS A 269 -13.40 9.12 -1.25
N LEU A 270 -12.56 8.94 -0.22
CA LEU A 270 -13.01 8.33 1.05
C LEU A 270 -14.06 9.19 1.78
N ILE A 271 -13.90 10.51 1.76
CA ILE A 271 -14.90 11.43 2.33
C ILE A 271 -16.21 11.36 1.56
N LEU A 272 -16.16 11.33 0.22
CA LEU A 272 -17.36 11.21 -0.62
C LEU A 272 -18.09 9.88 -0.39
N HIS A 273 -17.36 8.78 -0.25
CA HIS A 273 -17.94 7.48 0.08
C HIS A 273 -18.68 7.53 1.43
N TRP A 274 -18.07 8.10 2.47
CA TRP A 274 -18.75 8.32 3.76
C TRP A 274 -20.00 9.21 3.61
N LEU A 275 -19.94 10.29 2.83
CA LEU A 275 -21.11 11.14 2.58
C LEU A 275 -22.24 10.39 1.86
N HIS A 276 -21.91 9.50 0.92
CA HIS A 276 -22.88 8.71 0.17
C HIS A 276 -23.63 7.73 1.09
N GLU A 277 -22.89 7.01 1.93
CA GLU A 277 -23.43 5.99 2.85
C GLU A 277 -24.18 6.62 4.04
N ASP A 278 -23.63 7.63 4.70
CA ASP A 278 -24.17 8.12 5.99
C ASP A 278 -25.11 9.33 5.87
N ILE A 279 -24.89 10.19 4.87
CA ILE A 279 -25.58 11.48 4.78
C ILE A 279 -26.68 11.43 3.73
N SER A 280 -26.34 11.09 2.49
CA SER A 280 -27.32 10.98 1.42
C SER A 280 -26.80 10.17 0.23
N PRO A 281 -27.59 9.19 -0.28
CA PRO A 281 -27.30 8.49 -1.53
C PRO A 281 -27.26 9.39 -2.77
N SER A 282 -27.67 10.66 -2.64
CA SER A 282 -27.59 11.65 -3.71
C SER A 282 -26.17 12.17 -3.95
N VAL A 283 -25.24 11.94 -3.02
CA VAL A 283 -23.83 12.30 -3.18
C VAL A 283 -23.18 11.36 -4.19
N PRO A 284 -22.48 11.85 -5.23
CA PRO A 284 -21.82 10.96 -6.18
C PRO A 284 -20.68 10.16 -5.54
N GLU A 285 -20.69 8.86 -5.74
CA GLU A 285 -19.54 8.00 -5.42
C GLU A 285 -18.58 7.94 -6.62
N ILE A 286 -17.27 7.86 -6.36
CA ILE A 286 -16.26 7.71 -7.41
C ILE A 286 -16.02 6.21 -7.66
N PRO A 287 -16.39 5.67 -8.83
CA PRO A 287 -16.16 4.27 -9.13
C PRO A 287 -14.67 3.91 -9.11
N THR A 288 -14.35 2.71 -8.66
CA THR A 288 -12.97 2.22 -8.53
C THR A 288 -12.17 2.32 -9.83
N LEU A 289 -12.80 2.02 -10.98
CA LEU A 289 -12.17 2.13 -12.30
C LEU A 289 -11.81 3.58 -12.65
N VAL A 290 -12.66 4.54 -12.29
CA VAL A 290 -12.37 5.97 -12.49
C VAL A 290 -11.22 6.40 -11.58
N SER A 291 -11.23 5.94 -10.32
CA SER A 291 -10.13 6.19 -9.36
C SER A 291 -8.79 5.71 -9.93
N LEU A 292 -8.74 4.47 -10.42
CA LEU A 292 -7.55 3.90 -11.04
C LEU A 292 -7.09 4.73 -12.26
N ALA A 293 -8.02 5.10 -13.14
CA ALA A 293 -7.71 5.89 -14.32
C ALA A 293 -7.11 7.26 -13.95
N VAL A 294 -7.67 7.95 -12.96
CA VAL A 294 -7.15 9.23 -12.46
C VAL A 294 -5.74 9.06 -11.91
N ILE A 295 -5.50 8.05 -11.08
CA ILE A 295 -4.18 7.79 -10.48
C ILE A 295 -3.15 7.47 -11.57
N LEU A 296 -3.49 6.62 -12.54
CA LEU A 296 -2.63 6.32 -13.68
C LEU A 296 -2.30 7.58 -14.50
N VAL A 297 -3.28 8.46 -14.73
CA VAL A 297 -3.07 9.72 -15.45
C VAL A 297 -2.14 10.63 -14.67
N VAL A 298 -2.37 10.82 -13.36
CA VAL A 298 -1.51 11.65 -12.51
C VAL A 298 -0.08 11.12 -12.55
N LEU A 299 0.11 9.81 -12.41
CA LEU A 299 1.43 9.19 -12.49
C LEU A 299 2.07 9.37 -13.86
N ALA A 300 1.34 9.12 -14.94
CA ALA A 300 1.84 9.30 -16.29
C ALA A 300 2.30 10.74 -16.50
N VAL A 301 1.52 11.72 -16.06
CA VAL A 301 1.87 13.14 -16.11
C VAL A 301 3.10 13.44 -15.25
N THR A 302 3.16 12.95 -14.01
CA THR A 302 4.32 13.14 -13.12
C THR A 302 5.58 12.51 -13.68
N VAL A 303 5.48 11.32 -14.25
CA VAL A 303 6.59 10.61 -14.90
C VAL A 303 7.07 11.39 -16.11
N VAL A 304 6.18 11.76 -17.02
CA VAL A 304 6.51 12.50 -18.25
C VAL A 304 7.11 13.87 -17.90
N ALA A 305 6.48 14.62 -17.01
CA ALA A 305 6.97 15.93 -16.57
C ALA A 305 8.37 15.82 -15.94
N SER A 306 8.59 14.80 -15.11
CA SER A 306 9.90 14.57 -14.50
C SER A 306 10.95 14.20 -15.54
N LEU A 307 10.66 13.26 -16.45
CA LEU A 307 11.60 12.85 -17.50
C LEU A 307 11.95 14.02 -18.44
N VAL A 308 10.98 14.88 -18.76
CA VAL A 308 11.23 16.11 -19.54
C VAL A 308 12.17 17.05 -18.79
N LYS A 309 11.97 17.22 -17.47
CA LYS A 309 12.83 18.06 -16.63
C LYS A 309 14.25 17.51 -16.50
N THR A 310 14.41 16.21 -16.24
CA THR A 310 15.73 15.57 -16.09
C THR A 310 16.51 15.52 -17.41
N LYS A 311 15.83 15.51 -18.57
CA LYS A 311 16.47 15.69 -19.88
C LYS A 311 17.07 17.07 -20.07
N GLY A 312 16.48 18.11 -19.46
CA GLY A 312 16.97 19.49 -19.53
C GLY A 312 17.99 19.85 -18.44
N ASP A 313 18.02 19.10 -17.34
CA ASP A 313 18.94 19.28 -16.21
C ASP A 313 19.29 17.92 -15.58
N PRO A 314 20.43 17.31 -15.96
CA PRO A 314 20.86 16.00 -15.46
C PRO A 314 21.19 15.95 -13.97
N SER A 315 21.30 17.11 -13.31
CA SER A 315 21.61 17.22 -11.87
C SER A 315 20.36 17.25 -10.98
N ALA A 316 19.16 17.32 -11.57
CA ALA A 316 17.90 17.33 -10.83
C ALA A 316 17.60 15.94 -10.24
N HIS A 317 17.72 15.81 -8.91
CA HIS A 317 17.39 14.60 -8.16
C HIS A 317 15.98 14.65 -7.57
N ALA A 318 15.34 13.49 -7.44
CA ALA A 318 14.07 13.35 -6.75
C ALA A 318 14.25 13.72 -5.27
N HIS A 319 13.45 14.67 -4.80
CA HIS A 319 13.33 14.95 -3.36
C HIS A 319 12.11 14.17 -2.88
N ALA A 320 12.28 13.41 -1.80
CA ALA A 320 11.21 12.54 -1.31
C ALA A 320 10.12 13.35 -0.57
N GLY A 321 10.46 14.58 -0.14
CA GLY A 321 9.57 15.51 0.54
C GLY A 321 9.36 15.15 2.01
N SER A 322 9.20 16.15 2.87
CA SER A 322 8.98 15.98 4.31
C SER A 322 7.52 16.29 4.73
N LEU A 323 7.07 15.85 5.90
CA LEU A 323 5.79 16.24 6.51
C LEU A 323 6.03 17.03 7.79
N THR A 324 6.84 18.08 7.70
CA THR A 324 7.17 18.93 8.86
C THR A 324 6.00 19.91 9.12
N LEU A 325 5.64 20.19 10.37
CA LEU A 325 4.69 21.29 10.70
C LEU A 325 5.41 22.56 11.17
N THR A 326 6.73 22.51 11.27
CA THR A 326 7.54 23.58 11.81
C THR A 326 7.89 24.60 10.72
N SER A 327 7.15 25.70 10.71
CA SER A 327 7.51 26.93 9.98
C SER A 327 8.96 27.30 10.25
N ARG A 328 9.74 27.52 9.18
CA ARG A 328 10.99 28.28 9.20
C ARG A 328 10.86 29.51 10.10
N LYS A 329 11.48 29.47 11.27
CA LYS A 329 11.86 30.68 12.01
C LYS A 329 13.04 30.42 12.92
N LYS A 330 14.16 29.95 12.35
CA LYS A 330 15.44 29.87 13.07
C LYS A 330 16.69 30.17 12.23
N GLU A 331 16.56 30.94 11.16
CA GLU A 331 17.72 31.43 10.38
C GLU A 331 17.91 32.95 10.39
N GLN A 332 17.14 33.71 11.20
CA GLN A 332 17.32 35.17 11.33
C GLN A 332 17.57 35.67 12.76
N ALA A 333 17.80 34.79 13.74
CA ALA A 333 18.14 35.20 15.12
C ALA A 333 19.62 34.97 15.47
N GLY A 334 20.49 34.99 14.45
CA GLY A 334 21.93 34.79 14.58
C GLY A 334 22.72 35.74 13.69
N ARG A 335 22.41 37.04 13.77
CA ARG A 335 23.30 38.15 13.41
C ARG A 335 23.03 39.32 14.33
#